data_AF-E8ZIR8-F1
#
_entry.id   AF-E8ZIR8-F1
#
_cell.length_a   1.000
_cell.length_b   1.000
_cell.length_c   1.000
_cell.angle_alpha   90.00
_cell.angle_beta   90.00
_cell.angle_gamma   90.00
#
_symmetry.space_group_name_H-M   'P 1'
#
loop_
_entity.id
_entity.type
_entity.pdbx_description
1 polymer ?
#
loop_
_entity_poly.entity_id
_entity_poly.type
_entity_poly.pdbx_seq_one_letter_code
_entity_poly.pdbx_strand_id
1 'polypeptide(L)'
;MSHTLAKIAALSGGTAAAGGGIAVGSSALSGTSGSKQEKVATSSEKQEDSNIEVIPVTKQEEATPDSAKKVCNVYTAEEPTSKGQPKVRVFTKIKEEFWSKGDFLKKIKEDRAWNEGDLKTQVEKGCQDHGSVYVWWGYGNPQSKGKTWVYASDMNNGKDWLNDESVSVPAALKPKVATVQ
;
A
#
# COMPACT_ATOMS: atom_id res chain seq x y z
N MET A 1 -13.74 5.81 59.15
CA MET A 1 -14.77 6.82 58.85
C MET A 1 -15.03 6.77 57.35
N SER A 2 -16.03 6.00 56.96
CA SER A 2 -17.28 6.47 56.32
C SER A 2 -17.15 6.80 54.82
N HIS A 3 -17.91 6.01 54.06
CA HIS A 3 -18.18 6.08 52.63
C HIS A 3 -18.80 7.41 52.19
N THR A 4 -18.85 7.61 50.86
CA THR A 4 -19.86 8.30 50.01
C THR A 4 -19.19 9.23 48.99
N LEU A 5 -19.65 9.45 47.75
CA LEU A 5 -20.85 9.05 47.01
C LEU A 5 -20.53 9.23 45.51
N ALA A 6 -20.78 8.21 44.69
CA ALA A 6 -20.73 8.31 43.23
C ALA A 6 -21.92 9.15 42.74
N LYS A 7 -21.69 10.11 41.84
CA LYS A 7 -22.75 10.91 41.22
C LYS A 7 -22.92 10.47 39.77
N ILE A 8 -23.88 9.59 39.56
CA ILE A 8 -24.36 9.16 38.23
C ILE A 8 -25.31 10.24 37.73
N ALA A 9 -25.02 10.82 36.56
CA ALA A 9 -25.96 11.66 35.84
C ALA A 9 -26.62 10.81 34.74
N ALA A 10 -27.86 10.41 35.00
CA ALA A 10 -28.77 9.89 33.98
C ALA A 10 -29.47 11.08 33.31
N LEU A 11 -29.32 11.20 31.99
CA LEU A 11 -30.19 12.02 31.17
C LEU A 11 -30.76 11.13 30.07
N SER A 12 -31.97 10.66 30.33
CA SER A 12 -32.88 10.09 29.34
C SER A 12 -33.54 11.24 28.56
N GLY A 13 -33.53 11.15 27.23
CA GLY A 13 -34.21 12.09 26.36
C GLY A 13 -34.22 11.54 24.93
N GLY A 14 -35.20 10.70 24.63
CA GLY A 14 -35.38 10.12 23.31
C GLY A 14 -35.95 11.12 22.30
N THR A 15 -35.43 11.07 21.08
CA THR A 15 -36.20 11.33 19.86
C THR A 15 -35.85 10.22 18.88
N ALA A 16 -36.88 9.47 18.46
CA ALA A 16 -36.76 8.49 17.40
C ALA A 16 -36.91 9.23 16.06
N ALA A 17 -35.85 9.24 15.25
CA ALA A 17 -35.95 9.61 13.85
C ALA A 17 -36.08 8.31 13.03
N ALA A 18 -37.28 8.06 12.53
CA ALA A 18 -37.56 7.05 11.52
C ALA A 18 -36.97 7.49 10.17
N GLY A 19 -36.33 6.59 9.44
CA GLY A 19 -36.07 6.78 8.02
C GLY A 19 -34.81 6.09 7.51
N GLY A 20 -34.98 5.21 6.53
CA GLY A 20 -33.87 4.76 5.67
C GLY A 20 -33.73 3.26 5.56
N GLY A 21 -34.75 2.58 5.02
CA GLY A 21 -34.60 1.22 4.54
C GLY A 21 -33.83 1.20 3.22
N ILE A 22 -32.85 0.31 3.11
CA ILE A 22 -32.52 -0.34 1.85
C ILE A 22 -32.35 -1.83 2.16
N ALA A 23 -33.32 -2.63 1.69
CA ALA A 23 -33.19 -4.07 1.62
C ALA A 23 -32.48 -4.41 0.31
N VAL A 24 -31.27 -4.96 0.39
CA VAL A 24 -30.63 -5.60 -0.77
C VAL A 24 -30.70 -7.10 -0.53
N GLY A 25 -31.49 -7.75 -1.37
CA GLY A 25 -31.96 -9.12 -1.18
C GLY A 25 -30.85 -10.17 -1.23
N SER A 26 -30.90 -11.10 -0.28
CA SER A 26 -30.21 -12.39 -0.38
C SER A 26 -30.89 -13.22 -1.45
N SER A 27 -30.19 -13.53 -2.54
CA SER A 27 -30.63 -14.59 -3.45
C SER A 27 -30.21 -15.93 -2.88
N ALA A 28 -31.18 -16.66 -2.33
CA ALA A 28 -31.06 -18.09 -2.08
C ALA A 28 -31.63 -18.83 -3.30
N LEU A 29 -30.80 -19.62 -3.97
CA LEU A 29 -31.24 -20.70 -4.84
C LEU A 29 -30.76 -22.00 -4.19
N SER A 30 -31.68 -22.67 -3.51
CA SER A 30 -31.53 -24.04 -3.04
C SER A 30 -32.41 -24.96 -3.89
N GLY A 31 -31.86 -26.12 -4.28
CA GLY A 31 -32.56 -27.23 -4.95
C GLY A 31 -31.74 -27.70 -6.15
N THR A 32 -31.40 -28.97 -6.35
CA THR A 32 -32.02 -30.23 -5.89
C THR A 32 -31.01 -31.38 -6.04
N SER A 33 -31.23 -32.44 -5.28
CA SER A 33 -30.47 -33.68 -5.22
C SER A 33 -30.44 -34.50 -6.53
N GLY A 34 -29.29 -35.13 -6.79
CA GLY A 34 -29.19 -36.50 -7.30
C GLY A 34 -29.30 -36.75 -8.81
N SER A 35 -28.19 -37.14 -9.45
CA SER A 35 -28.10 -38.41 -10.19
C SER A 35 -26.69 -38.65 -10.76
N LYS A 36 -26.25 -39.90 -10.64
CA LYS A 36 -25.07 -40.49 -11.28
C LYS A 36 -25.20 -40.42 -12.80
N GLN A 37 -24.12 -40.08 -13.51
CA GLN A 37 -23.69 -40.88 -14.66
C GLN A 37 -22.21 -40.69 -14.98
N GLU A 38 -21.66 -41.79 -15.46
CA GLU A 38 -20.26 -42.19 -15.60
C GLU A 38 -19.72 -41.87 -17.01
N LYS A 39 -18.38 -41.95 -17.14
CA LYS A 39 -17.61 -42.34 -18.35
C LYS A 39 -17.37 -41.22 -19.40
N VAL A 40 -16.19 -40.99 -19.99
CA VAL A 40 -15.03 -41.84 -20.32
C VAL A 40 -13.75 -40.98 -20.39
N ALA A 41 -12.63 -41.62 -20.06
CA ALA A 41 -11.22 -41.33 -20.33
C ALA A 41 -10.90 -40.54 -21.62
N THR A 42 -9.79 -39.80 -21.68
CA THR A 42 -8.50 -40.40 -22.06
C THR A 42 -7.31 -39.57 -21.59
N SER A 43 -6.39 -40.29 -20.96
CA SER A 43 -5.02 -39.94 -20.60
C SER A 43 -4.15 -39.75 -21.85
N SER A 44 -3.19 -38.83 -21.79
CA SER A 44 -1.85 -39.06 -22.33
C SER A 44 -0.85 -38.24 -21.55
N GLU A 45 -0.32 -38.90 -20.54
CA GLU A 45 0.96 -38.62 -19.91
C GLU A 45 2.09 -38.90 -20.91
N LYS A 46 3.06 -37.99 -21.03
CA LYS A 46 4.43 -38.36 -21.38
C LYS A 46 5.43 -37.38 -20.75
N GLN A 47 6.08 -37.87 -19.70
CA GLN A 47 7.47 -37.63 -19.26
C GLN A 47 8.41 -37.40 -20.48
N GLU A 48 9.51 -36.64 -20.47
CA GLU A 48 10.58 -36.47 -19.49
C GLU A 48 11.60 -35.44 -20.02
N ASP A 49 12.22 -34.69 -19.09
CA ASP A 49 13.58 -34.12 -19.07
C ASP A 49 14.19 -33.41 -20.30
N SER A 50 14.45 -32.11 -20.15
CA SER A 50 15.78 -31.53 -20.43
C SER A 50 15.93 -30.18 -19.74
N ASN A 51 16.80 -30.16 -18.75
CA ASN A 51 17.46 -28.99 -18.17
C ASN A 51 17.98 -28.03 -19.26
N ILE A 52 17.43 -26.81 -19.36
CA ILE A 52 18.17 -25.61 -19.78
C ILE A 52 17.71 -24.43 -18.92
N GLU A 53 18.61 -24.00 -18.05
CA GLU A 53 18.60 -22.70 -17.39
C GLU A 53 18.71 -21.59 -18.45
N VAL A 54 17.63 -20.83 -18.66
CA VAL A 54 17.67 -19.55 -19.37
C VAL A 54 16.94 -18.51 -18.52
N ILE A 55 17.74 -17.61 -17.96
CA ILE A 55 17.32 -16.40 -17.26
C ILE A 55 16.26 -15.66 -18.11
N PRO A 56 15.07 -15.32 -17.58
CA PRO A 56 14.08 -14.63 -18.38
C PRO A 56 14.57 -13.20 -18.64
N VAL A 57 14.96 -12.93 -19.88
CA VAL A 57 15.04 -11.58 -20.41
C VAL A 57 13.61 -11.04 -20.42
N THR A 58 13.30 -10.20 -19.44
CA THR A 58 12.05 -9.47 -19.31
C THR A 58 11.78 -8.70 -20.60
N LYS A 59 10.93 -9.25 -21.47
CA LYS A 59 10.34 -8.54 -22.60
C LYS A 59 9.54 -7.37 -22.05
N GLN A 60 10.00 -6.15 -22.35
CA GLN A 60 9.17 -4.95 -22.29
C GLN A 60 8.00 -5.17 -23.26
N GLU A 61 6.83 -5.41 -22.70
CA GLU A 61 5.58 -5.35 -23.44
C GLU A 61 5.21 -3.87 -23.62
N GLU A 62 5.23 -3.44 -24.87
CA GLU A 62 4.87 -2.09 -25.31
C GLU A 62 3.36 -1.89 -25.08
N ALA A 63 3.01 -1.18 -24.02
CA ALA A 63 1.62 -0.90 -23.66
C ALA A 63 1.03 0.21 -24.55
N THR A 64 -0.13 -0.07 -25.13
CA THR A 64 -0.96 0.88 -25.87
C THR A 64 -1.47 2.03 -24.98
N PRO A 65 -1.81 3.21 -25.56
CA PRO A 65 -1.89 4.46 -24.81
C PRO A 65 -3.13 4.67 -23.93
N ASP A 66 -4.11 3.77 -23.93
CA ASP A 66 -5.48 4.10 -23.47
C ASP A 66 -5.98 3.35 -22.21
N SER A 67 -5.10 2.66 -21.48
CA SER A 67 -5.42 2.19 -20.12
C SER A 67 -4.20 2.06 -19.22
N ALA A 68 -3.22 2.95 -19.37
CA ALA A 68 -2.01 2.95 -18.55
C ALA A 68 -2.42 3.17 -17.08
N LYS A 69 -2.63 2.08 -16.34
CA LYS A 69 -2.71 2.09 -14.88
C LYS A 69 -1.45 2.84 -14.44
N LYS A 70 -1.62 4.05 -13.88
CA LYS A 70 -0.49 4.83 -13.36
C LYS A 70 0.30 3.92 -12.43
N VAL A 71 1.51 3.55 -12.86
CA VAL A 71 2.38 2.70 -12.07
C VAL A 71 2.80 3.52 -10.87
N CYS A 72 2.33 3.14 -9.69
CA CYS A 72 2.74 3.79 -8.47
C CYS A 72 4.04 3.16 -7.95
N ASN A 73 5.06 3.99 -7.86
CA ASN A 73 6.34 3.64 -7.25
C ASN A 73 6.36 4.09 -5.78
N VAL A 74 6.79 3.18 -4.91
CA VAL A 74 7.05 3.45 -3.50
C VAL A 74 8.55 3.54 -3.30
N TYR A 75 9.06 4.75 -3.12
CA TYR A 75 10.48 5.04 -2.94
C TYR A 75 10.87 4.97 -1.47
N THR A 76 12.06 4.43 -1.22
CA THR A 76 12.64 4.45 0.12
C THR A 76 13.50 5.68 0.30
N ALA A 77 13.40 6.33 1.45
CA ALA A 77 14.29 7.40 1.87
C ALA A 77 15.09 7.02 3.13
N GLU A 78 16.15 7.76 3.39
CA GLU A 78 16.69 7.86 4.75
C GLU A 78 15.70 8.62 5.64
N GLU A 79 15.81 8.42 6.96
CA GLU A 79 14.93 9.10 7.92
C GLU A 79 15.04 10.62 7.75
N PRO A 80 13.92 11.33 7.52
CA PRO A 80 13.95 12.76 7.20
C PRO A 80 14.45 13.56 8.40
N THR A 81 15.14 14.65 8.10
CA THR A 81 15.61 15.60 9.10
C THR A 81 14.63 16.75 9.23
N SER A 82 14.58 17.39 10.40
CA SER A 82 13.81 18.62 10.58
C SER A 82 14.69 19.84 10.31
N LYS A 83 14.24 20.74 9.43
CA LYS A 83 14.93 22.01 9.09
C LYS A 83 13.99 23.20 9.28
N GLY A 84 14.57 24.39 9.53
CA GLY A 84 13.84 25.66 9.60
C GLY A 84 13.07 25.96 10.90
N GLN A 85 12.34 27.08 10.89
CA GLN A 85 11.42 27.54 11.94
C GLN A 85 10.12 28.05 11.29
N PRO A 86 8.95 27.41 11.52
CA PRO A 86 8.77 26.18 12.30
C PRO A 86 9.51 24.99 11.68
N LYS A 87 9.79 23.96 12.49
CA LYS A 87 10.49 22.76 12.02
C LYS A 87 9.63 22.01 11.00
N VAL A 88 10.14 21.88 9.78
CA VAL A 88 9.53 21.09 8.70
C VAL A 88 10.44 19.90 8.40
N ARG A 89 9.84 18.72 8.17
CA ARG A 89 10.58 17.54 7.77
C ARG A 89 11.01 17.66 6.31
N VAL A 90 12.22 17.20 6.01
CA VAL A 90 12.80 17.22 4.67
C VAL A 90 13.62 15.95 4.49
N PHE A 91 13.42 15.24 3.37
CA PHE A 91 14.30 14.14 3.00
C PHE A 91 15.67 14.71 2.66
N THR A 92 16.73 14.00 3.05
CA THR A 92 18.11 14.35 2.64
C THR A 92 18.62 13.40 1.57
N LYS A 93 18.05 12.19 1.52
CA LYS A 93 18.47 11.16 0.58
C LYS A 93 17.35 10.18 0.28
N ILE A 94 17.13 9.94 -1.02
CA ILE A 94 16.35 8.81 -1.52
C ILE A 94 17.33 7.65 -1.73
N LYS A 95 16.93 6.44 -1.36
CA LYS A 95 17.72 5.23 -1.59
C LYS A 95 17.43 4.68 -2.98
N GLU A 96 18.32 3.84 -3.48
CA GLU A 96 18.15 3.20 -4.79
C GLU A 96 16.98 2.20 -4.80
N GLU A 97 16.65 1.65 -3.63
CA GLU A 97 15.54 0.73 -3.44
C GLU A 97 14.19 1.43 -3.57
N PHE A 98 13.38 0.94 -4.51
CA PHE A 98 11.99 1.28 -4.68
C PHE A 98 11.20 0.03 -5.03
N TRP A 99 9.89 0.08 -4.83
CA TRP A 99 8.99 -1.03 -5.11
C TRP A 99 7.79 -0.58 -5.91
N SER A 100 7.14 -1.53 -6.58
CA SER A 100 5.74 -1.35 -6.92
C SER A 100 4.91 -1.28 -5.63
N LYS A 101 3.73 -0.64 -5.70
CA LYS A 101 2.77 -0.67 -4.59
C LYS A 101 2.51 -2.09 -4.07
N GLY A 102 2.30 -3.05 -4.98
CA GLY A 102 1.99 -4.43 -4.61
C GLY A 102 3.13 -5.10 -3.85
N ASP A 103 4.37 -4.90 -4.31
CA ASP A 103 5.55 -5.49 -3.68
C ASP A 103 5.82 -4.86 -2.31
N PHE A 104 5.65 -3.53 -2.18
CA PHE A 104 5.76 -2.88 -0.88
C PHE A 104 4.71 -3.40 0.12
N LEU A 105 3.45 -3.56 -0.31
CA LEU A 105 2.41 -4.11 0.54
C LEU A 105 2.66 -5.56 0.96
N LYS A 106 3.40 -6.33 0.15
CA LYS A 106 3.88 -7.66 0.54
C LYS A 106 5.03 -7.55 1.55
N LYS A 107 5.98 -6.66 1.30
CA LYS A 107 7.14 -6.42 2.18
C LYS A 107 6.73 -6.03 3.60
N ILE A 108 5.75 -5.14 3.77
CA ILE A 108 5.32 -4.73 5.12
C ILE A 108 4.66 -5.87 5.92
N LYS A 109 4.06 -6.85 5.23
CA LYS A 109 3.53 -8.08 5.85
C LYS A 109 4.66 -9.03 6.27
N GLU A 110 5.64 -9.21 5.39
CA GLU A 110 6.82 -10.03 5.67
C GLU A 110 7.62 -9.47 6.87
N ASP A 111 7.76 -8.14 6.94
CA ASP A 111 8.41 -7.43 8.04
C ASP A 111 7.58 -7.40 9.33
N ARG A 112 6.31 -7.84 9.28
CA ARG A 112 5.35 -7.77 10.38
C ARG A 112 5.25 -6.35 10.95
N ALA A 113 5.17 -5.35 10.06
CA ALA A 113 5.07 -3.95 10.44
C ALA A 113 3.86 -3.74 11.36
N TRP A 114 4.08 -3.22 12.57
CA TRP A 114 3.02 -3.12 13.57
C TRP A 114 1.90 -2.14 13.17
N ASN A 115 2.15 -1.28 12.19
CA ASN A 115 1.21 -0.32 11.59
C ASN A 115 0.74 -0.75 10.19
N GLU A 116 0.80 -2.05 9.83
CA GLU A 116 0.48 -2.55 8.48
C GLU A 116 -0.84 -1.98 7.92
N GLY A 117 -1.93 -2.01 8.70
CA GLY A 117 -3.25 -1.57 8.24
C GLY A 117 -3.31 -0.08 7.88
N ASP A 118 -2.73 0.77 8.72
CA ASP A 118 -2.67 2.22 8.49
C ASP A 118 -1.75 2.53 7.31
N LEU A 119 -0.58 1.88 7.27
CA LEU A 119 0.42 2.10 6.23
C LEU A 119 -0.11 1.67 4.86
N LYS A 120 -0.83 0.55 4.78
CA LYS A 120 -1.51 0.11 3.55
C LYS A 120 -2.45 1.19 3.04
N THR A 121 -3.33 1.70 3.90
CA THR A 121 -4.31 2.73 3.54
C THR A 121 -3.63 4.02 3.07
N GLN A 122 -2.57 4.43 3.76
CA GLN A 122 -1.79 5.63 3.42
C GLN A 122 -1.06 5.50 2.09
N VAL A 123 -0.40 4.37 1.83
CA VAL A 123 0.29 4.12 0.57
C VAL A 123 -0.70 4.02 -0.59
N GLU A 124 -1.82 3.31 -0.41
CA GLU A 124 -2.86 3.21 -1.44
C GLU A 124 -3.41 4.59 -1.81
N LYS A 125 -3.71 5.43 -0.82
CA LYS A 125 -4.17 6.80 -1.04
C LYS A 125 -3.10 7.68 -1.68
N GLY A 126 -1.87 7.69 -1.16
CA GLY A 126 -0.78 8.48 -1.73
C GLY A 126 -0.49 8.10 -3.18
N CYS A 127 -0.54 6.81 -3.51
CA CYS A 127 -0.45 6.34 -4.89
C CYS A 127 -1.58 6.86 -5.78
N GLN A 128 -2.82 6.87 -5.28
CA GLN A 128 -3.97 7.36 -6.03
C GLN A 128 -3.89 8.88 -6.26
N ASP A 129 -3.52 9.63 -5.22
CA ASP A 129 -3.55 11.09 -5.22
C ASP A 129 -2.33 11.70 -5.95
N HIS A 130 -1.16 11.07 -5.86
CA HIS A 130 0.12 11.65 -6.29
C HIS A 130 0.89 10.80 -7.30
N GLY A 131 0.55 9.52 -7.47
CA GLY A 131 1.24 8.61 -8.38
C GLY A 131 2.59 8.08 -7.88
N SER A 132 3.14 8.65 -6.80
CA SER A 132 4.34 8.14 -6.12
C SER A 132 4.21 8.34 -4.61
N VAL A 133 4.92 7.49 -3.86
CA VAL A 133 4.96 7.53 -2.40
C VAL A 133 6.39 7.40 -1.92
N TYR A 134 6.71 8.06 -0.80
CA TYR A 134 8.00 8.03 -0.14
C TYR A 134 7.84 7.56 1.30
N VAL A 135 8.59 6.52 1.65
CA VAL A 135 8.57 5.88 2.98
C VAL A 135 10.00 5.74 3.52
N TRP A 136 10.14 5.58 4.83
CA TRP A 136 11.43 5.25 5.45
C TRP A 136 11.24 4.29 6.62
N TRP A 137 12.31 3.59 6.99
CA TRP A 137 12.34 2.78 8.22
C TRP A 137 12.78 3.65 9.39
N GLY A 138 11.92 3.83 10.40
CA GLY A 138 12.16 4.74 11.52
C GLY A 138 11.15 4.55 12.65
N TYR A 139 11.19 5.43 13.65
CA TYR A 139 10.20 5.37 14.73
C TYR A 139 8.85 5.91 14.27
N GLY A 140 7.82 5.07 14.31
CA GLY A 140 6.44 5.48 14.06
C GLY A 140 5.81 6.19 15.25
N ASN A 141 4.51 6.49 15.15
CA ASN A 141 3.72 7.06 16.24
C ASN A 141 2.68 6.02 16.73
N PRO A 142 2.70 5.59 18.01
CA PRO A 142 3.61 6.03 19.08
C PRO A 142 5.01 5.41 18.99
N GLN A 143 6.03 6.17 19.40
CA GLN A 143 7.44 5.73 19.37
C GLN A 143 7.70 4.49 20.24
N SER A 144 6.86 4.24 21.26
CA SER A 144 6.97 3.10 22.17
C SER A 144 6.84 1.73 21.50
N LYS A 145 6.24 1.67 20.30
CA LYS A 145 6.12 0.43 19.51
C LYS A 145 7.40 0.08 18.73
N GLY A 146 8.42 0.94 18.78
CA GLY A 146 9.68 0.73 18.08
C GLY A 146 9.62 1.10 16.60
N LYS A 147 10.64 0.68 15.86
CA LYS A 147 10.81 1.03 14.45
C LYS A 147 9.82 0.30 13.56
N THR A 148 9.38 0.97 12.51
CA THR A 148 8.54 0.43 11.45
C THR A 148 8.73 1.23 10.16
N TRP A 149 8.04 0.83 9.10
CA TRP A 149 7.87 1.63 7.90
C TRP A 149 6.95 2.83 8.19
N VAL A 150 7.47 4.03 7.92
CA VAL A 150 6.79 5.30 8.20
C VAL A 150 6.40 5.96 6.88
N TYR A 151 5.12 6.31 6.80
CA TYR A 151 4.58 7.25 5.83
C TYR A 151 4.20 8.54 6.57
N ALA A 152 4.41 9.68 5.92
CA ALA A 152 4.02 10.98 6.43
C ALA A 152 3.35 11.81 5.34
N SER A 153 2.15 12.30 5.62
CA SER A 153 1.35 13.06 4.65
C SER A 153 1.94 14.42 4.31
N ASP A 154 2.60 15.09 5.26
CA ASP A 154 3.35 16.34 5.03
C ASP A 154 4.54 16.14 4.07
N MET A 155 5.05 14.91 3.97
CA MET A 155 6.12 14.55 3.04
C MET A 155 5.59 13.96 1.74
N ASN A 156 4.34 13.50 1.71
CA ASN A 156 3.67 12.88 0.57
C ASN A 156 2.46 13.72 0.16
N ASN A 157 2.74 14.96 -0.25
CA ASN A 157 1.75 15.98 -0.59
C ASN A 157 1.80 16.40 -2.08
N GLY A 158 2.37 15.54 -2.93
CA GLY A 158 2.60 15.81 -4.35
C GLY A 158 3.94 16.48 -4.67
N LYS A 159 4.78 16.76 -3.67
CA LYS A 159 6.15 17.22 -3.89
C LYS A 159 7.00 16.14 -4.57
N ASP A 160 7.68 16.52 -5.64
CA ASP A 160 8.62 15.65 -6.35
C ASP A 160 10.00 15.68 -5.68
N TRP A 161 10.26 14.69 -4.84
CA TRP A 161 11.55 14.56 -4.14
C TRP A 161 12.67 14.01 -5.01
N LEU A 162 12.39 13.47 -6.20
CA LEU A 162 13.43 12.95 -7.09
C LEU A 162 14.16 14.07 -7.85
N ASN A 163 13.50 15.21 -8.00
CA ASN A 163 14.02 16.41 -8.67
C ASN A 163 14.35 17.55 -7.70
N ASP A 164 14.28 17.34 -6.39
CA ASP A 164 14.65 18.33 -5.39
C ASP A 164 16.18 18.40 -5.23
N GLU A 165 16.77 19.57 -5.49
CA GLU A 165 18.22 19.80 -5.45
C GLU A 165 18.83 19.60 -4.05
N SER A 166 18.03 19.72 -2.99
CA SER A 166 18.47 19.52 -1.61
C SER A 166 18.48 18.05 -1.18
N VAL A 167 18.07 17.14 -2.07
CA VAL A 167 17.97 15.70 -1.82
C VAL A 167 18.97 14.94 -2.68
N SER A 168 19.77 14.09 -2.03
CA SER A 168 20.63 13.15 -2.73
C SER A 168 19.79 12.03 -3.35
N VAL A 169 19.75 11.97 -4.67
CA VAL A 169 18.97 10.98 -5.43
C VAL A 169 19.92 10.15 -6.31
N PRO A 170 19.88 8.81 -6.22
CA PRO A 170 20.67 7.91 -7.05
C PRO A 170 20.42 8.18 -8.54
N ALA A 171 21.49 8.14 -9.36
CA ALA A 171 21.41 8.45 -10.78
C ALA A 171 20.40 7.56 -11.53
N ALA A 172 20.26 6.28 -11.12
CA ALA A 172 19.30 5.34 -11.69
C ALA A 172 17.83 5.76 -11.51
N LEU A 173 17.52 6.58 -10.49
CA LEU A 173 16.17 7.06 -10.20
C LEU A 173 15.88 8.44 -10.77
N LYS A 174 16.90 9.15 -11.25
CA LYS A 174 16.70 10.45 -11.89
C LYS A 174 16.03 10.24 -13.25
N PRO A 175 15.06 11.09 -13.62
CA PRO A 175 14.49 11.05 -14.96
C PRO A 175 15.63 11.13 -15.98
N LYS A 176 15.68 10.19 -16.92
CA LYS A 176 16.59 10.32 -18.06
C LYS A 176 16.12 11.52 -18.86
N VAL A 177 16.84 12.63 -18.77
CA VAL A 177 16.65 13.76 -19.68
C VAL A 177 16.98 13.21 -21.06
N ALA A 178 15.95 13.06 -21.90
CA ALA A 178 16.15 12.73 -23.30
C ALA A 178 16.86 13.93 -23.92
N THR A 179 18.19 13.84 -24.07
CA THR A 179 18.94 14.79 -24.88
C THR A 179 18.49 14.61 -26.31
N VAL A 180 17.60 15.49 -26.77
CA VAL A 180 17.29 15.62 -28.19
C VAL A 180 18.56 16.20 -28.83
N GLN A 181 19.26 15.37 -29.60
CA GLN A 181 20.37 15.79 -30.46
C GLN A 181 19.83 16.48 -31.72
#